data_AF-A0A953YYV9-F1
#
_entry.id   AF-A0A953YYV9-F1
#
_cell.length_a   1.000
_cell.length_b   1.000
_cell.length_c   1.000
_cell.angle_alpha   90.00
_cell.angle_beta   90.00
_cell.angle_gamma   90.00
#
_symmetry.space_group_name_H-M   'P 1'
#
loop_
_entity.id
_entity.type
_entity.pdbx_description
1 polymer ?
#
loop_
_entity_poly.entity_id
_entity_poly.type
_entity_poly.pdbx_seq_one_letter_code
_entity_poly.pdbx_strand_id
1 'polypeptide(L)'
;MRFRVRLYGSLAATGRGHLTDVAILEAIAPKECQFEWAATEFLPMHPNGMEFEAYDEDNNLREQWRVYSIGGGALQTEAKDFPVEQVYPLNTMAEILEWATREGRPLWAYVEECEGKEIWDFLREVWHAMYEATERGLRAAGALPGILKLQRKSRRHYEQALGRPGNLQRTGLLTAFALAVSEENAFGGVIVTAPTCGACGVLPGTLRFLQEDMKVDEKVILRALATAGLVGALVKTNASISGAAVGCQGEVGTACAMAAAAAAQVMGGNVNQVEYAAEMGFEHHLGLTCDPVAGLVQIPCIERNAVGATRAIACAEYSLLSDGTHEIPFDSVVETMRLTGEDLQHHYRETSLGGLAKAYTQRMQPNQCS
;
A
#
# COMPACT_ATOMS: atom_id res chain seq x y z
N MET A 1 -12.82 -26.71 22.47
CA MET A 1 -13.25 -25.83 21.36
C MET A 1 -12.12 -25.74 20.34
N ARG A 2 -12.40 -26.16 19.10
CA ARG A 2 -11.45 -26.21 17.97
C ARG A 2 -11.95 -25.29 16.86
N PHE A 3 -11.05 -24.64 16.14
CA PHE A 3 -11.39 -23.81 14.99
C PHE A 3 -11.00 -24.48 13.68
N ARG A 4 -11.81 -24.26 12.64
CA ARG A 4 -11.41 -24.45 11.25
C ARG A 4 -11.53 -23.12 10.53
N VAL A 5 -10.54 -22.79 9.72
CA VAL A 5 -10.55 -21.60 8.87
C VAL A 5 -10.37 -22.02 7.43
N ARG A 6 -11.36 -21.71 6.60
CA ARG A 6 -11.29 -21.89 5.15
C ARG A 6 -10.99 -20.55 4.50
N LEU A 7 -9.90 -20.50 3.74
CA LEU A 7 -9.49 -19.34 2.96
C LEU A 7 -9.90 -19.58 1.51
N TYR A 8 -10.38 -18.52 0.84
CA TYR A 8 -10.87 -18.57 -0.54
C TYR A 8 -10.04 -17.70 -1.48
N GLY A 9 -10.12 -18.02 -2.78
CA GLY A 9 -9.65 -17.18 -3.87
C GLY A 9 -8.21 -16.70 -3.71
N SER A 10 -8.02 -15.39 -3.89
CA SER A 10 -6.71 -14.72 -3.78
C SER A 10 -6.06 -14.93 -2.42
N LEU A 11 -6.83 -14.82 -1.34
CA LEU A 11 -6.32 -15.00 0.02
C LEU A 11 -5.79 -16.42 0.25
N ALA A 12 -6.39 -17.43 -0.37
CA ALA A 12 -5.88 -18.79 -0.32
C ALA A 12 -4.67 -19.00 -1.23
N ALA A 13 -4.62 -18.32 -2.38
CA ALA A 13 -3.54 -18.44 -3.35
C ALA A 13 -2.21 -17.86 -2.83
N THR A 14 -2.26 -16.69 -2.16
CA THR A 14 -1.06 -15.97 -1.70
C THR A 14 -0.90 -15.93 -0.18
N GLY A 15 -1.92 -16.32 0.59
CA GLY A 15 -1.97 -16.10 2.05
C GLY A 15 -0.77 -16.65 2.83
N ARG A 16 -0.19 -17.78 2.42
CA ARG A 16 1.05 -18.28 3.06
C ARG A 16 2.24 -17.35 2.87
N GLY A 17 2.37 -16.77 1.67
CA GLY A 17 3.41 -15.79 1.39
C GLY A 17 3.17 -14.45 2.05
N HIS A 18 1.93 -14.19 2.45
CA HIS A 18 1.46 -12.99 3.14
C HIS A 18 1.34 -13.19 4.66
N LEU A 19 1.75 -14.38 5.17
CA LEU A 19 1.70 -14.74 6.58
C LEU A 19 0.29 -14.74 7.20
N THR A 20 -0.75 -14.94 6.37
CA THR A 20 -2.15 -14.98 6.81
C THR A 20 -2.41 -16.08 7.84
N ASP A 21 -1.81 -17.25 7.65
CA ASP A 21 -1.93 -18.37 8.59
C ASP A 21 -1.26 -18.05 9.93
N VAL A 22 -0.09 -17.42 9.91
CA VAL A 22 0.60 -16.95 11.12
C VAL A 22 -0.26 -15.95 11.89
N ALA A 23 -0.78 -14.92 11.23
CA ALA A 23 -1.61 -13.90 11.86
C ALA A 23 -2.88 -14.48 12.50
N ILE A 24 -3.54 -15.42 11.82
CA ILE A 24 -4.75 -16.09 12.34
C ILE A 24 -4.41 -17.00 13.53
N LEU A 25 -3.30 -17.75 13.45
CA LEU A 25 -2.86 -18.61 14.55
C LEU A 25 -2.51 -17.82 15.81
N GLU A 26 -1.84 -16.68 15.66
CA GLU A 26 -1.52 -15.78 16.79
C GLU A 26 -2.79 -15.23 17.44
N ALA A 27 -3.79 -14.83 16.65
CA ALA A 27 -5.06 -14.32 17.16
C ALA A 27 -5.91 -15.38 17.89
N ILE A 28 -5.86 -16.64 17.44
CA ILE A 28 -6.65 -17.75 17.99
C ILE A 28 -5.93 -18.45 19.17
N ALA A 29 -4.64 -18.20 19.36
CA ALA A 29 -3.84 -18.82 20.40
C ALA A 29 -4.49 -18.66 21.80
N PRO A 30 -4.48 -19.71 22.65
CA PRO A 30 -3.80 -21.00 22.48
C PRO A 30 -4.68 -22.10 21.86
N LYS A 31 -5.81 -21.76 21.22
CA LYS A 31 -6.74 -22.77 20.67
C LYS A 31 -6.20 -23.37 19.38
N GLU A 32 -6.54 -24.63 19.12
CA GLU A 32 -6.18 -25.30 17.87
C GLU A 32 -6.99 -24.74 16.70
N CYS A 33 -6.31 -24.47 15.59
CA CYS A 33 -6.90 -24.00 14.33
C CYS A 33 -6.39 -24.83 13.15
N GLN A 34 -7.32 -25.35 12.36
CA GLN A 34 -7.03 -26.08 11.11
C GLN A 34 -7.34 -25.21 9.90
N PHE A 35 -6.52 -25.30 8.85
CA PHE A 35 -6.70 -24.49 7.64
C PHE A 35 -7.10 -25.32 6.43
N GLU A 36 -8.05 -24.81 5.66
CA GLU A 36 -8.40 -25.26 4.32
C GLU A 36 -8.11 -24.15 3.30
N TRP A 37 -7.46 -24.49 2.19
CA TRP A 37 -6.98 -23.52 1.19
C TRP A 37 -7.69 -23.75 -0.15
N ALA A 38 -8.73 -22.96 -0.43
CA ALA A 38 -9.58 -23.09 -1.61
C ALA A 38 -9.26 -22.01 -2.66
N ALA A 39 -8.05 -22.04 -3.24
CA ALA A 39 -7.55 -21.01 -4.16
C ALA A 39 -8.34 -20.86 -5.48
N THR A 40 -9.11 -21.89 -5.87
CA THR A 40 -9.94 -21.88 -7.08
C THR A 40 -11.41 -21.53 -6.82
N GLU A 41 -11.79 -21.35 -5.55
CA GLU A 41 -13.15 -21.01 -5.15
C GLU A 41 -13.22 -19.55 -4.73
N PHE A 42 -14.14 -18.79 -5.32
CA PHE A 42 -14.30 -17.37 -5.05
C PHE A 42 -15.68 -17.12 -4.43
N LEU A 43 -15.68 -16.32 -3.37
CA LEU A 43 -16.91 -15.85 -2.76
C LEU A 43 -17.44 -14.58 -3.48
N PRO A 44 -18.76 -14.31 -3.47
CA PRO A 44 -19.36 -13.31 -4.35
C PRO A 44 -18.95 -11.86 -4.10
N MET A 45 -18.67 -11.49 -2.84
CA MET A 45 -18.45 -10.08 -2.47
C MET A 45 -17.03 -9.58 -2.77
N HIS A 46 -16.00 -10.36 -2.44
CA HIS A 46 -14.62 -9.95 -2.62
C HIS A 46 -13.69 -11.18 -2.78
N PRO A 47 -12.61 -11.11 -3.58
CA PRO A 47 -11.71 -12.25 -3.81
C PRO A 47 -10.98 -12.76 -2.55
N ASN A 48 -10.80 -11.91 -1.55
CA ASN A 48 -10.17 -12.26 -0.27
C ASN A 48 -11.23 -12.63 0.78
N GLY A 49 -11.87 -13.77 0.58
CA GLY A 49 -12.87 -14.31 1.50
C GLY A 49 -12.27 -15.31 2.49
N MET A 50 -12.80 -15.34 3.70
CA MET A 50 -12.47 -16.33 4.72
C MET A 50 -13.71 -16.74 5.52
N GLU A 51 -13.72 -17.99 5.96
CA GLU A 51 -14.80 -18.56 6.75
C GLU A 51 -14.23 -19.26 7.98
N PHE A 52 -14.65 -18.78 9.15
CA PHE A 52 -14.29 -19.33 10.46
C PHE A 52 -15.41 -20.23 10.95
N GLU A 53 -15.06 -21.41 11.43
CA GLU A 53 -15.97 -22.37 12.03
C GLU A 53 -15.46 -22.74 13.43
N ALA A 54 -16.33 -22.60 14.44
CA ALA A 54 -16.04 -22.99 15.82
C ALA A 54 -16.73 -24.31 16.17
N TYR A 55 -15.97 -25.28 16.67
CA TYR A 55 -16.45 -26.61 17.04
C TYR A 55 -16.31 -26.85 18.55
N ASP A 56 -17.30 -27.49 19.17
CA ASP A 56 -17.20 -27.93 20.56
C ASP A 56 -16.35 -29.20 20.73
N GLU A 57 -16.31 -29.75 21.96
CA GLU A 57 -15.50 -30.94 22.29
C GLU A 57 -16.02 -32.21 21.63
N ASP A 58 -17.31 -32.26 21.31
CA ASP A 58 -17.97 -33.37 20.62
C ASP A 58 -17.88 -33.26 19.09
N ASN A 59 -17.10 -32.29 18.57
CA ASN A 59 -16.99 -31.94 17.15
C ASN A 59 -18.29 -31.40 16.51
N ASN A 60 -19.22 -30.85 17.30
CA ASN A 60 -20.40 -30.18 16.75
C ASN A 60 -20.06 -28.74 16.37
N LEU A 61 -20.49 -28.31 15.17
CA LEU A 61 -20.40 -26.92 14.73
C LEU A 61 -21.27 -26.05 15.65
N ARG A 62 -20.68 -25.02 16.25
CA ARG A 62 -21.35 -24.06 17.12
C ARG A 62 -21.66 -22.76 16.41
N GLU A 63 -20.68 -22.25 15.68
CA GLU A 63 -20.77 -20.94 15.04
C GLU A 63 -19.96 -20.95 13.76
N GLN A 64 -20.43 -20.16 12.80
CA GLN A 64 -19.79 -19.93 11.53
C GLN A 64 -19.78 -18.42 11.27
N TRP A 65 -18.63 -17.91 10.86
CA TRP A 65 -18.46 -16.49 10.58
C TRP A 65 -17.71 -16.31 9.26
N ARG A 66 -18.40 -15.75 8.27
CA ARG A 66 -17.84 -15.41 6.97
C ARG A 66 -17.50 -13.94 6.91
N VAL A 67 -16.27 -13.63 6.51
CA VAL A 67 -15.74 -12.28 6.46
C VAL A 67 -14.80 -12.10 5.26
N TYR A 68 -14.66 -10.87 4.80
CA TYR A 68 -13.84 -10.50 3.66
C TYR A 68 -12.78 -9.47 4.08
N SER A 69 -11.56 -9.62 3.59
CA SER A 69 -10.50 -8.60 3.72
C SER A 69 -10.50 -7.71 2.48
N ILE A 70 -11.00 -6.49 2.60
CA ILE A 70 -11.30 -5.60 1.46
C ILE A 70 -10.17 -4.60 1.13
N GLY A 71 -9.00 -4.76 1.75
CA GLY A 71 -7.81 -3.94 1.52
C GLY A 71 -7.47 -2.99 2.69
N GLY A 72 -6.18 -2.69 2.84
CA GLY A 72 -5.68 -1.81 3.91
C GLY A 72 -5.94 -2.32 5.34
N GLY A 73 -6.19 -3.62 5.52
CA GLY A 73 -6.54 -4.23 6.81
C GLY A 73 -8.01 -4.16 7.21
N ALA A 74 -8.88 -3.54 6.39
CA ALA A 74 -10.31 -3.47 6.67
C ALA A 74 -11.02 -4.81 6.43
N LEU A 75 -11.96 -5.14 7.30
CA LEU A 75 -12.81 -6.33 7.22
C LEU A 75 -14.26 -5.94 6.93
N GLN A 76 -14.97 -6.79 6.19
CA GLN A 76 -16.39 -6.61 5.88
C GLN A 76 -17.13 -7.94 5.92
N THR A 77 -18.36 -7.94 6.43
CA THR A 77 -19.31 -9.07 6.33
C THR A 77 -20.44 -8.72 5.35
N GLU A 78 -21.22 -9.72 4.94
CA GLU A 78 -22.41 -9.50 4.09
C GLU A 78 -23.45 -8.60 4.75
N ALA A 79 -23.56 -8.66 6.08
CA ALA A 79 -24.43 -7.80 6.87
C ALA A 79 -23.87 -6.38 7.10
N LYS A 80 -22.64 -6.10 6.63
CA LYS A 80 -21.92 -4.82 6.84
C LYS A 80 -21.76 -4.47 8.33
N ASP A 81 -21.43 -5.46 9.15
CA ASP A 81 -21.35 -5.35 10.61
C ASP A 81 -20.20 -4.45 11.10
N PHE A 82 -19.29 -4.06 10.20
CA PHE A 82 -18.22 -3.11 10.46
C PHE A 82 -18.61 -1.73 9.92
N PRO A 83 -19.22 -0.85 10.75
CA PRO A 83 -19.58 0.49 10.30
C PRO A 83 -18.31 1.26 9.93
N VAL A 84 -18.32 1.85 8.74
CA VAL A 84 -17.30 2.83 8.34
C VAL A 84 -17.80 4.18 8.79
N GLU A 85 -17.13 4.79 9.77
CA GLU A 85 -17.43 6.15 10.18
C GLU A 85 -17.06 7.11 9.04
N GLN A 86 -18.03 7.93 8.61
CA GLN A 86 -17.80 8.90 7.56
C GLN A 86 -17.19 10.17 8.15
N VAL A 87 -15.87 10.19 8.24
CA VAL A 87 -15.11 11.31 8.83
C VAL A 87 -15.05 12.52 7.90
N TYR A 88 -14.92 12.29 6.58
CA TYR A 88 -14.81 13.33 5.56
C TYR A 88 -16.16 13.55 4.85
N PRO A 89 -16.79 14.72 5.00
CA PRO A 89 -18.04 15.03 4.30
C PRO A 89 -17.86 15.21 2.78
N LEU A 90 -16.71 15.73 2.35
CA LEU A 90 -16.35 15.87 0.94
C LEU A 90 -15.59 14.63 0.51
N ASN A 91 -15.99 14.04 -0.61
CA ASN A 91 -15.50 12.73 -1.05
C ASN A 91 -14.80 12.77 -2.41
N THR A 92 -14.70 13.94 -3.06
CA THR A 92 -13.92 14.12 -4.28
C THR A 92 -12.79 15.13 -4.08
N MET A 93 -11.72 14.99 -4.85
CA MET A 93 -10.64 15.97 -4.86
C MET A 93 -11.15 17.34 -5.36
N ALA A 94 -12.04 17.35 -6.35
CA ALA A 94 -12.66 18.58 -6.85
C ALA A 94 -13.37 19.39 -5.74
N GLU A 95 -14.18 18.73 -4.90
CA GLU A 95 -14.86 19.39 -3.77
C GLU A 95 -13.86 19.95 -2.75
N ILE A 96 -12.79 19.21 -2.47
CA ILE A 96 -11.76 19.62 -1.51
C ILE A 96 -10.94 20.79 -2.07
N LEU A 97 -10.63 20.81 -3.37
CA LEU A 97 -9.98 21.95 -4.03
C LEU A 97 -10.86 23.20 -4.02
N GLU A 98 -12.18 23.05 -4.22
CA GLU A 98 -13.13 24.15 -4.09
C GLU A 98 -13.14 24.70 -2.66
N TRP A 99 -13.20 23.82 -1.66
CA TRP A 99 -13.07 24.20 -0.25
C TRP A 99 -11.74 24.93 0.02
N ALA A 100 -10.62 24.38 -0.44
CA ALA A 100 -9.29 24.93 -0.20
C ALA A 100 -9.12 26.32 -0.82
N THR A 101 -9.69 26.51 -2.02
CA THR A 101 -9.70 27.79 -2.74
C THR A 101 -10.58 28.82 -2.01
N ARG A 102 -11.77 28.42 -1.57
CA ARG A 102 -12.70 29.30 -0.85
C ARG A 102 -12.14 29.74 0.50
N GLU A 103 -11.56 28.82 1.26
CA GLU A 103 -11.03 29.10 2.61
C GLU A 103 -9.61 29.67 2.59
N GLY A 104 -8.90 29.59 1.46
CA GLY A 104 -7.49 29.97 1.35
C GLY A 104 -6.56 29.10 2.20
N ARG A 105 -6.92 27.82 2.36
CA ARG A 105 -6.24 26.87 3.27
C ARG A 105 -5.68 25.67 2.50
N PRO A 106 -4.55 25.09 2.94
CA PRO A 106 -3.97 23.90 2.33
C PRO A 106 -4.77 22.63 2.64
N LEU A 107 -4.56 21.56 1.86
CA LEU A 107 -5.32 20.30 1.98
C LEU A 107 -5.22 19.66 3.38
N TRP A 108 -4.05 19.66 4.02
CA TRP A 108 -3.90 19.12 5.39
C TRP A 108 -4.75 19.85 6.43
N ALA A 109 -5.16 21.09 6.16
CA ALA A 109 -5.99 21.84 7.09
C ALA A 109 -7.46 21.38 7.04
N TYR A 110 -7.90 20.78 5.93
CA TYR A 110 -9.18 20.09 5.83
C TYR A 110 -9.20 18.86 6.74
N VAL A 111 -8.09 18.12 6.77
CA VAL A 111 -7.93 16.95 7.64
C VAL A 111 -8.08 17.33 9.11
N GLU A 112 -7.40 18.39 9.58
CA GLU A 112 -7.58 18.88 10.96
C GLU A 112 -9.02 19.34 11.26
N GLU A 113 -9.72 19.89 10.26
CA GLU A 113 -11.11 20.33 10.42
C GLU A 113 -12.09 19.17 10.59
N CYS A 114 -11.83 18.04 9.92
CA CYS A 114 -12.67 16.84 10.01
C CYS A 114 -12.29 15.92 11.18
N GLU A 115 -10.99 15.71 11.42
CA GLU A 115 -10.47 14.73 12.39
C GLU A 115 -10.16 15.36 13.76
N GLY A 116 -10.20 16.69 13.88
CA GLY A 116 -9.80 17.40 15.09
C GLY A 116 -8.28 17.53 15.24
N LYS A 117 -7.82 18.00 16.41
CA LYS A 117 -6.38 18.27 16.68
C LYS A 117 -5.63 17.02 17.13
N GLU A 118 -6.36 16.04 17.66
CA GLU A 118 -5.90 14.72 18.06
C GLU A 118 -5.23 13.96 16.91
N ILE A 119 -5.60 14.27 15.65
CA ILE A 119 -4.96 13.70 14.46
C ILE A 119 -3.44 13.88 14.46
N TRP A 120 -2.92 14.98 15.03
CA TRP A 120 -1.49 15.25 15.00
C TRP A 120 -0.68 14.33 15.91
N ASP A 121 -1.27 13.87 17.02
CA ASP A 121 -0.62 12.91 17.91
C ASP A 121 -0.59 11.53 17.23
N PHE A 122 -1.70 11.12 16.62
CA PHE A 122 -1.76 9.90 15.82
C PHE A 122 -0.78 9.92 14.63
N LEU A 123 -0.74 11.00 13.85
CA LEU A 123 0.18 11.13 12.72
C LEU A 123 1.65 11.14 13.16
N ARG A 124 1.95 11.59 14.38
CA ARG A 124 3.29 11.51 14.95
C ARG A 124 3.68 10.07 15.27
N GLU A 125 2.79 9.30 15.88
CA GLU A 125 3.00 7.87 16.13
C GLU A 125 3.22 7.11 14.81
N VAL A 126 2.39 7.39 13.79
CA VAL A 126 2.54 6.87 12.43
C VAL A 126 3.91 7.22 11.85
N TRP A 127 4.32 8.48 11.93
CA TRP A 127 5.61 8.92 11.42
C TRP A 127 6.78 8.24 12.12
N HIS A 128 6.74 8.11 13.44
CA HIS A 128 7.79 7.47 14.21
C HIS A 128 7.90 5.98 13.84
N ALA A 129 6.78 5.27 13.72
CA ALA A 129 6.79 3.87 13.28
C ALA A 129 7.34 3.71 11.85
N MET A 130 6.99 4.62 10.93
CA MET A 130 7.54 4.69 9.58
C MET A 130 9.05 4.92 9.57
N TYR A 131 9.52 5.87 10.36
CA TYR A 131 10.93 6.21 10.51
C TYR A 131 11.72 5.02 11.07
N GLU A 132 11.23 4.41 12.15
CA GLU A 132 11.89 3.26 12.77
C GLU A 132 11.94 2.03 11.84
N ALA A 133 10.90 1.79 11.04
CA ALA A 133 10.92 0.73 10.02
C ALA A 133 12.03 0.98 8.98
N THR A 134 12.22 2.22 8.58
CA THR A 134 13.32 2.64 7.69
C THR A 134 14.67 2.37 8.34
N GLU A 135 14.86 2.78 9.60
CA GLU A 135 16.11 2.58 10.35
C GLU A 135 16.45 1.09 10.55
N ARG A 136 15.46 0.25 10.88
CA ARG A 136 15.64 -1.20 10.99
C ARG A 136 16.07 -1.80 9.66
N GLY A 137 15.37 -1.45 8.57
CA GLY A 137 15.68 -1.93 7.23
C GLY A 137 17.10 -1.57 6.78
N LEU A 138 17.54 -0.33 7.01
CA LEU A 138 18.90 0.13 6.65
C LEU A 138 20.02 -0.58 7.42
N ARG A 139 19.74 -1.08 8.63
CA ARG A 139 20.72 -1.80 9.46
C ARG A 139 20.72 -3.30 9.20
N ALA A 140 19.60 -3.84 8.72
CA ALA A 140 19.41 -5.26 8.47
C ALA A 140 20.28 -5.78 7.31
N ALA A 141 20.64 -7.06 7.39
CA ALA A 141 21.40 -7.76 6.36
C ALA A 141 20.91 -9.21 6.25
N GLY A 142 21.30 -9.88 5.17
CA GLY A 142 20.98 -11.29 4.93
C GLY A 142 19.80 -11.51 3.97
N ALA A 143 19.37 -12.76 3.86
CA ALA A 143 18.29 -13.18 2.97
C ALA A 143 16.91 -12.94 3.60
N LEU A 144 15.96 -12.51 2.79
CA LEU A 144 14.53 -12.50 3.13
C LEU A 144 13.99 -13.94 3.28
N PRO A 145 12.96 -14.14 4.11
CA PRO A 145 12.31 -15.43 4.28
C PRO A 145 11.62 -15.89 2.99
N GLY A 146 11.12 -17.13 2.99
CA GLY A 146 10.48 -17.73 1.82
C GLY A 146 11.43 -18.45 0.87
N ILE A 147 10.91 -18.83 -0.31
CA ILE A 147 11.60 -19.73 -1.26
C ILE A 147 12.57 -19.00 -2.19
N LEU A 148 12.44 -17.67 -2.33
CA LEU A 148 13.27 -16.88 -3.26
C LEU A 148 14.66 -16.56 -2.70
N LYS A 149 14.84 -16.60 -1.38
CA LYS A 149 16.10 -16.27 -0.67
C LYS A 149 16.73 -14.95 -1.15
N LEU A 150 15.88 -13.97 -1.46
CA LEU A 150 16.30 -12.68 -1.98
C LEU A 150 17.14 -11.94 -0.93
N GLN A 151 18.30 -11.43 -1.31
CA GLN A 151 19.16 -10.67 -0.40
C GLN A 151 18.54 -9.29 -0.14
N ARG A 152 18.59 -8.83 1.11
CA ARG A 152 18.35 -7.43 1.46
C ARG A 152 19.42 -6.55 0.80
N LYS A 153 18.99 -5.44 0.20
CA LYS A 153 19.80 -4.53 -0.62
C LYS A 153 19.82 -3.11 -0.07
N SER A 154 18.82 -2.71 0.71
CA SER A 154 18.65 -1.34 1.23
C SER A 154 19.94 -0.76 1.84
N ARG A 155 20.58 -1.49 2.77
CA ARG A 155 21.87 -1.10 3.37
C ARG A 155 22.96 -0.80 2.33
N ARG A 156 23.15 -1.72 1.38
CA ARG A 156 24.15 -1.56 0.31
C ARG A 156 23.83 -0.36 -0.58
N HIS A 157 22.55 -0.16 -0.91
CA HIS A 157 22.11 0.99 -1.70
C HIS A 157 22.41 2.30 -0.96
N TYR A 158 22.13 2.36 0.34
CA TYR A 158 22.41 3.52 1.19
C TYR A 158 23.91 3.85 1.23
N GLU A 159 24.75 2.86 1.58
CA GLU A 159 26.21 3.02 1.63
C GLU A 159 26.79 3.46 0.29
N GLN A 160 26.29 2.89 -0.83
CA GLN A 160 26.72 3.28 -2.17
C GLN A 160 26.27 4.69 -2.54
N ALA A 161 25.05 5.09 -2.17
CA ALA A 161 24.49 6.41 -2.46
C ALA A 161 25.29 7.52 -1.78
N LEU A 162 25.72 7.33 -0.53
CA LEU A 162 26.55 8.28 0.22
C LEU A 162 27.87 8.62 -0.49
N GLY A 163 28.41 7.70 -1.29
CA GLY A 163 29.63 7.89 -2.08
C GLY A 163 29.41 8.47 -3.49
N ARG A 164 28.16 8.82 -3.87
CA ARG A 164 27.83 9.40 -5.18
C ARG A 164 27.66 10.92 -5.08
N PRO A 165 27.88 11.66 -6.19
CA PRO A 165 27.58 13.09 -6.25
C PRO A 165 26.17 13.38 -6.78
N GLY A 166 25.59 14.50 -6.34
CA GLY A 166 24.43 15.14 -6.96
C GLY A 166 23.20 14.24 -7.08
N ASN A 167 22.56 14.22 -8.26
CA ASN A 167 21.31 13.49 -8.48
C ASN A 167 21.43 11.98 -8.24
N LEU A 168 22.61 11.39 -8.49
CA LEU A 168 22.83 9.97 -8.21
C LEU A 168 22.78 9.66 -6.71
N GLN A 169 23.23 10.59 -5.86
CA GLN A 169 23.08 10.48 -4.41
C GLN A 169 21.62 10.60 -4.01
N ARG A 170 20.90 11.62 -4.52
CA ARG A 170 19.48 11.86 -4.20
C ARG A 170 18.62 10.63 -4.53
N THR A 171 18.68 10.13 -5.76
CA THR A 171 17.95 8.91 -6.16
C THR A 171 18.41 7.67 -5.37
N GLY A 172 19.71 7.55 -5.10
CA GLY A 172 20.25 6.44 -4.32
C GLY A 172 19.71 6.41 -2.88
N LEU A 173 19.62 7.56 -2.20
CA LEU A 173 19.10 7.67 -0.84
C LEU A 173 17.59 7.40 -0.80
N LEU A 174 16.83 8.03 -1.69
CA LEU A 174 15.38 7.83 -1.82
C LEU A 174 15.03 6.35 -2.03
N THR A 175 15.71 5.70 -2.97
CA THR A 175 15.49 4.27 -3.23
C THR A 175 15.94 3.41 -2.06
N ALA A 176 17.04 3.74 -1.38
CA ALA A 176 17.48 3.00 -0.21
C ALA A 176 16.46 3.04 0.93
N PHE A 177 15.83 4.20 1.20
CA PHE A 177 14.80 4.33 2.22
C PHE A 177 13.53 3.53 1.88
N ALA A 178 13.04 3.63 0.64
CA ALA A 178 11.87 2.86 0.22
C ALA A 178 12.12 1.35 0.24
N LEU A 179 13.33 0.91 -0.15
CA LEU A 179 13.75 -0.49 -0.07
C LEU A 179 13.83 -0.96 1.38
N ALA A 180 14.35 -0.14 2.30
CA ALA A 180 14.51 -0.50 3.70
C ALA A 180 13.17 -0.91 4.34
N VAL A 181 12.13 -0.09 4.14
CA VAL A 181 10.79 -0.37 4.65
C VAL A 181 10.15 -1.59 3.96
N SER A 182 10.30 -1.70 2.64
CA SER A 182 9.74 -2.83 1.87
C SER A 182 10.38 -4.16 2.24
N GLU A 183 11.70 -4.18 2.49
CA GLU A 183 12.43 -5.35 2.95
C GLU A 183 12.07 -5.72 4.40
N GLU A 184 11.77 -4.73 5.24
CA GLU A 184 11.29 -4.96 6.60
C GLU A 184 9.89 -5.59 6.60
N ASN A 185 8.98 -5.10 5.75
CA ASN A 185 7.70 -5.74 5.50
C ASN A 185 7.86 -7.20 5.05
N ALA A 186 8.69 -7.44 4.02
CA ALA A 186 8.93 -8.78 3.49
C ALA A 186 9.57 -9.76 4.51
N PHE A 187 10.13 -9.23 5.58
CA PHE A 187 10.70 -10.00 6.69
C PHE A 187 9.70 -10.27 7.83
N GLY A 188 8.54 -9.60 7.83
CA GLY A 188 7.56 -9.66 8.91
C GLY A 188 7.84 -8.69 10.07
N GLY A 189 8.60 -7.62 9.81
CA GLY A 189 8.80 -6.55 10.79
C GLY A 189 7.58 -5.64 10.93
N VAL A 190 7.57 -4.81 11.98
CA VAL A 190 6.52 -3.80 12.17
C VAL A 190 6.64 -2.73 11.08
N ILE A 191 5.54 -2.48 10.37
CA ILE A 191 5.42 -1.46 9.32
C ILE A 191 4.12 -0.67 9.48
N VAL A 192 4.00 0.43 8.73
CA VAL A 192 2.75 1.17 8.59
C VAL A 192 2.20 1.01 7.17
N THR A 193 0.92 0.71 7.04
CA THR A 193 0.25 0.63 5.75
C THR A 193 0.20 2.00 5.06
N ALA A 194 0.56 2.07 3.78
CA ALA A 194 0.53 3.32 3.02
C ALA A 194 0.25 3.11 1.51
N PRO A 195 -0.98 2.73 1.10
CA PRO A 195 -2.15 2.38 1.91
C PRO A 195 -2.22 0.89 2.27
N THR A 196 -1.31 0.05 1.76
CA THR A 196 -1.21 -1.38 2.09
C THR A 196 0.19 -1.73 2.57
N CYS A 197 0.36 -2.94 3.12
CA CYS A 197 1.68 -3.48 3.47
C CYS A 197 2.57 -3.65 2.23
N GLY A 198 1.99 -4.01 1.07
CA GLY A 198 2.72 -4.19 -0.18
C GLY A 198 3.30 -2.89 -0.76
N ALA A 199 2.70 -1.75 -0.45
CA ALA A 199 3.11 -0.42 -0.89
C ALA A 199 3.72 0.46 0.23
N CYS A 200 4.00 -0.13 1.40
CA CYS A 200 4.39 0.61 2.60
C CYS A 200 5.70 1.39 2.50
N GLY A 201 6.55 1.13 1.51
CA GLY A 201 7.85 1.78 1.37
C GLY A 201 7.81 3.12 0.63
N VAL A 202 6.79 3.37 -0.20
CA VAL A 202 6.74 4.58 -1.06
C VAL A 202 6.68 5.85 -0.22
N LEU A 203 5.65 6.00 0.61
CA LEU A 203 5.41 7.21 1.38
C LEU A 203 6.51 7.51 2.42
N PRO A 204 6.91 6.57 3.31
CA PRO A 204 7.96 6.86 4.29
C PRO A 204 9.32 7.08 3.63
N GLY A 205 9.64 6.36 2.55
CA GLY A 205 10.88 6.59 1.80
C GLY A 205 10.97 8.01 1.25
N THR A 206 9.88 8.49 0.64
CA THR A 206 9.76 9.86 0.12
C THR A 206 9.85 10.91 1.23
N LEU A 207 9.11 10.74 2.33
CA LEU A 207 9.11 11.70 3.43
C LEU A 207 10.44 11.75 4.18
N ARG A 208 11.07 10.59 4.41
CA ARG A 208 12.41 10.51 5.02
C ARG A 208 13.45 11.22 4.15
N PHE A 209 13.41 10.97 2.84
CA PHE A 209 14.27 11.65 1.87
C PHE A 209 14.09 13.16 1.91
N LEU A 210 12.86 13.66 1.82
CA LEU A 210 12.58 15.09 1.85
C LEU A 210 12.97 15.75 3.17
N GLN A 211 12.75 15.06 4.30
CA GLN A 211 13.17 15.55 5.60
C GLN A 211 14.67 15.81 5.66
N GLU A 212 15.48 14.89 5.12
CA GLU A 212 16.93 15.03 5.10
C GLU A 212 17.43 16.03 4.04
N ASP A 213 16.92 15.94 2.81
CA ASP A 213 17.35 16.75 1.66
C ASP A 213 17.01 18.23 1.87
N MET A 214 15.82 18.53 2.39
CA MET A 214 15.33 19.90 2.61
C MET A 214 15.47 20.40 4.05
N LYS A 215 15.90 19.54 4.99
CA LYS A 215 16.05 19.86 6.43
C LYS A 215 14.77 20.45 7.05
N VAL A 216 13.62 19.89 6.70
CA VAL A 216 12.32 20.35 7.22
C VAL A 216 12.01 19.73 8.59
N ASP A 217 11.34 20.50 9.44
CA ASP A 217 10.94 20.05 10.77
C ASP A 217 9.86 18.95 10.71
N GLU A 218 9.76 18.14 11.77
CA GLU A 218 8.75 17.08 11.89
C GLU A 218 7.34 17.59 11.63
N LYS A 219 6.99 18.80 12.09
CA LYS A 219 5.67 19.41 11.86
C LYS A 219 5.31 19.51 10.37
N VAL A 220 6.29 19.75 9.49
CA VAL A 220 6.08 19.79 8.04
C VAL A 220 5.77 18.39 7.51
N ILE A 221 6.47 17.36 8.03
CA ILE A 221 6.22 15.96 7.70
C ILE A 221 4.84 15.51 8.15
N LEU A 222 4.38 15.89 9.35
CA LEU A 222 3.04 15.55 9.82
C LEU A 222 1.95 16.16 8.93
N ARG A 223 2.12 17.41 8.50
CA ARG A 223 1.21 18.04 7.52
C ARG A 223 1.25 17.33 6.16
N ALA A 224 2.42 16.87 5.73
CA ALA A 224 2.55 16.11 4.50
C ALA A 224 1.86 14.74 4.59
N LEU A 225 1.96 14.08 5.75
CA LEU A 225 1.23 12.84 6.06
C LEU A 225 -0.29 13.04 6.06
N ALA A 226 -0.79 14.14 6.61
CA ALA A 226 -2.22 14.46 6.54
C ALA A 226 -2.70 14.58 5.08
N THR A 227 -1.97 15.32 4.24
CA THR A 227 -2.27 15.42 2.80
C THR A 227 -2.20 14.08 2.08
N ALA A 228 -1.17 13.27 2.37
CA ALA A 228 -1.05 11.91 1.85
C ALA A 228 -2.26 11.05 2.25
N GLY A 229 -2.65 11.10 3.53
CA GLY A 229 -3.78 10.37 4.08
C GLY A 229 -5.09 10.73 3.39
N LEU A 230 -5.32 12.03 3.14
CA LEU A 230 -6.50 12.51 2.42
C LEU A 230 -6.58 11.95 1.00
N VAL A 231 -5.47 11.98 0.25
CA VAL A 231 -5.40 11.39 -1.10
C VAL A 231 -5.71 9.89 -1.05
N GLY A 232 -5.11 9.16 -0.10
CA GLY A 232 -5.38 7.73 0.07
C GLY A 232 -6.85 7.44 0.43
N ALA A 233 -7.46 8.28 1.27
CA ALA A 233 -8.87 8.17 1.65
C ALA A 233 -9.81 8.38 0.45
N LEU A 234 -9.51 9.34 -0.43
CA LEU A 234 -10.28 9.58 -1.66
C LEU A 234 -10.25 8.38 -2.59
N VAL A 235 -9.07 7.77 -2.79
CA VAL A 235 -8.97 6.55 -3.63
C VAL A 235 -9.73 5.39 -3.02
N LYS A 236 -9.61 5.18 -1.70
CA LYS A 236 -10.33 4.12 -0.99
C LYS A 236 -11.85 4.32 -1.04
N THR A 237 -12.31 5.57 -1.00
CA THR A 237 -13.75 5.91 -0.98
C THR A 237 -14.40 5.73 -2.35
N ASN A 238 -13.71 6.12 -3.42
CA ASN A 238 -14.29 6.13 -4.77
C ASN A 238 -13.92 4.92 -5.62
N ALA A 239 -12.98 4.09 -5.16
CA ALA A 239 -12.54 2.90 -5.89
C ALA A 239 -12.14 1.78 -4.91
N SER A 240 -10.92 1.25 -5.03
CA SER A 240 -10.38 0.22 -4.13
C SER A 240 -8.87 0.38 -3.98
N ILE A 241 -8.36 -0.06 -2.83
CA ILE A 241 -6.92 -0.18 -2.55
C ILE A 241 -6.46 -1.64 -2.44
N SER A 242 -7.32 -2.58 -2.85
CA SER A 242 -7.06 -4.02 -2.76
C SER A 242 -6.36 -4.51 -4.02
N GLY A 243 -5.14 -5.04 -3.88
CA GLY A 243 -4.40 -5.66 -4.98
C GLY A 243 -5.17 -6.81 -5.64
N ALA A 244 -5.93 -7.57 -4.86
CA ALA A 244 -6.82 -8.63 -5.32
C ALA A 244 -8.04 -8.11 -6.12
N ALA A 245 -8.49 -6.87 -5.87
CA ALA A 245 -9.63 -6.28 -6.56
C ALA A 245 -9.22 -5.56 -7.85
N VAL A 246 -8.25 -4.65 -7.76
CA VAL A 246 -7.92 -3.69 -8.83
C VAL A 246 -6.47 -3.76 -9.31
N GLY A 247 -5.68 -4.71 -8.81
CA GLY A 247 -4.25 -4.80 -9.12
C GLY A 247 -3.39 -3.83 -8.33
N CYS A 248 -2.10 -3.80 -8.66
CA CYS A 248 -1.11 -3.05 -7.88
C CYS A 248 -1.20 -1.53 -8.14
N GLN A 249 -1.95 -1.12 -9.15
CA GLN A 249 -2.37 0.28 -9.31
C GLN A 249 -3.12 0.80 -8.07
N GLY A 250 -4.00 0.02 -7.45
CA GLY A 250 -4.69 0.41 -6.22
C GLY A 250 -3.82 0.39 -4.97
N GLU A 251 -2.60 -0.17 -5.05
CA GLU A 251 -1.68 -0.23 -3.93
C GLU A 251 -0.52 0.75 -4.13
N VAL A 252 0.43 0.39 -5.00
CA VAL A 252 1.63 1.21 -5.27
C VAL A 252 1.27 2.47 -6.06
N GLY A 253 0.28 2.42 -6.96
CA GLY A 253 -0.20 3.62 -7.65
C GLY A 253 -0.80 4.64 -6.68
N THR A 254 -1.68 4.19 -5.78
CA THR A 254 -2.20 5.02 -4.69
C THR A 254 -1.10 5.55 -3.79
N ALA A 255 -0.15 4.70 -3.37
CA ALA A 255 0.98 5.14 -2.55
C ALA A 255 1.85 6.20 -3.24
N CYS A 256 2.04 6.07 -4.56
CA CYS A 256 2.75 7.07 -5.36
C CYS A 256 1.97 8.39 -5.43
N ALA A 257 0.66 8.36 -5.64
CA ALA A 257 -0.19 9.55 -5.61
C ALA A 257 -0.13 10.27 -4.26
N MET A 258 -0.29 9.50 -3.17
CA MET A 258 -0.17 10.00 -1.80
C MET A 258 1.19 10.67 -1.55
N ALA A 259 2.28 10.01 -1.95
CA ALA A 259 3.63 10.52 -1.77
C ALA A 259 3.94 11.72 -2.67
N ALA A 260 3.39 11.77 -3.89
CA ALA A 260 3.58 12.88 -4.81
C ALA A 260 2.89 14.16 -4.31
N ALA A 261 1.65 14.03 -3.83
CA ALA A 261 0.92 15.13 -3.19
C ALA A 261 1.67 15.68 -1.97
N ALA A 262 2.13 14.76 -1.10
CA ALA A 262 2.91 15.09 0.08
C ALA A 262 4.23 15.79 -0.28
N ALA A 263 4.94 15.28 -1.29
CA ALA A 263 6.18 15.86 -1.77
C ALA A 263 5.98 17.27 -2.35
N ALA A 264 4.99 17.46 -3.23
CA ALA A 264 4.67 18.76 -3.81
C ALA A 264 4.36 19.80 -2.71
N GLN A 265 3.61 19.40 -1.67
CA GLN A 265 3.33 20.27 -0.54
C GLN A 265 4.60 20.64 0.25
N VAL A 266 5.46 19.66 0.58
CA VAL A 266 6.70 19.92 1.32
C VAL A 266 7.62 20.86 0.54
N MET A 267 7.62 20.72 -0.79
CA MET A 267 8.39 21.56 -1.70
C MET A 267 7.78 22.95 -1.96
N GLY A 268 6.61 23.26 -1.38
CA GLY A 268 6.00 24.58 -1.44
C GLY A 268 4.97 24.78 -2.55
N GLY A 269 4.43 23.70 -3.11
CA GLY A 269 3.40 23.75 -4.14
C GLY A 269 2.08 24.30 -3.61
N ASN A 270 1.34 24.98 -4.48
CA ASN A 270 -0.06 25.37 -4.21
C ASN A 270 -0.99 24.15 -4.34
N VAL A 271 -2.27 24.31 -3.96
CA VAL A 271 -3.23 23.19 -3.93
C VAL A 271 -3.46 22.54 -5.30
N ASN A 272 -3.41 23.29 -6.40
CA ASN A 272 -3.51 22.75 -7.75
C ASN A 272 -2.27 21.95 -8.13
N GLN A 273 -1.07 22.41 -7.75
CA GLN A 273 0.17 21.65 -7.98
C GLN A 273 0.27 20.38 -7.11
N VAL A 274 -0.32 20.40 -5.91
CA VAL A 274 -0.41 19.24 -5.02
C VAL A 274 -1.34 18.18 -5.63
N GLU A 275 -2.51 18.60 -6.11
CA GLU A 275 -3.43 17.70 -6.80
C GLU A 275 -2.83 17.18 -8.11
N TYR A 276 -2.20 18.02 -8.92
CA TYR A 276 -1.58 17.59 -10.17
C TYR A 276 -0.43 16.59 -9.95
N ALA A 277 0.34 16.76 -8.87
CA ALA A 277 1.35 15.77 -8.48
C ALA A 277 0.70 14.43 -8.11
N ALA A 278 -0.41 14.45 -7.37
CA ALA A 278 -1.16 13.26 -7.00
C ALA A 278 -1.71 12.53 -8.24
N GLU A 279 -2.26 13.30 -9.16
CA GLU A 279 -2.81 12.87 -10.44
C GLU A 279 -1.77 12.12 -11.27
N MET A 280 -0.66 12.77 -11.65
CA MET A 280 0.42 12.12 -12.43
C MET A 280 1.00 10.91 -11.69
N GLY A 281 1.14 11.02 -10.36
CA GLY A 281 1.60 9.93 -9.51
C GLY A 281 0.72 8.69 -9.64
N PHE A 282 -0.59 8.88 -9.81
CA PHE A 282 -1.54 7.79 -10.01
C PHE A 282 -1.63 7.36 -11.48
N GLU A 283 -1.74 8.30 -12.41
CA GLU A 283 -1.90 8.09 -13.86
C GLU A 283 -0.82 7.15 -14.41
N HIS A 284 0.44 7.38 -14.01
CA HIS A 284 1.59 6.58 -14.45
C HIS A 284 1.63 5.14 -13.89
N HIS A 285 0.62 4.74 -13.12
CA HIS A 285 0.44 3.39 -12.60
C HIS A 285 -0.85 2.72 -13.10
N LEU A 286 -1.67 3.38 -13.92
CA LEU A 286 -2.88 2.78 -14.50
C LEU A 286 -2.54 1.50 -15.30
N GLY A 287 -3.34 0.46 -15.10
CA GLY A 287 -3.16 -0.88 -15.66
C GLY A 287 -2.11 -1.75 -14.95
N LEU A 288 -1.49 -1.29 -13.86
CA LEU A 288 -0.46 -2.08 -13.16
C LEU A 288 -1.07 -3.30 -12.45
N THR A 289 -0.70 -4.49 -12.92
CA THR A 289 -1.15 -5.79 -12.41
C THR A 289 -0.52 -6.17 -11.07
N CYS A 290 -1.18 -7.03 -10.29
CA CYS A 290 -0.64 -7.55 -9.02
C CYS A 290 -0.46 -9.06 -9.11
N ASP A 291 0.68 -9.53 -9.62
CA ASP A 291 0.97 -10.96 -9.73
C ASP A 291 2.37 -11.25 -9.17
N PRO A 292 2.50 -11.30 -7.83
CA PRO A 292 3.79 -11.48 -7.16
C PRO A 292 4.36 -12.87 -7.39
N VAL A 293 5.67 -12.94 -7.59
CA VAL A 293 6.38 -14.21 -7.77
C VAL A 293 6.24 -15.07 -6.52
N ALA A 294 5.78 -16.30 -6.71
CA ALA A 294 5.55 -17.28 -5.64
C ALA A 294 4.56 -16.81 -4.55
N GLY A 295 3.68 -15.85 -4.88
CA GLY A 295 2.75 -15.28 -3.92
C GLY A 295 3.41 -14.51 -2.77
N LEU A 296 4.67 -14.09 -2.92
CA LEU A 296 5.44 -13.38 -1.89
C LEU A 296 5.44 -11.88 -2.16
N VAL A 297 5.31 -11.07 -1.12
CA VAL A 297 5.46 -9.60 -1.17
C VAL A 297 6.95 -9.21 -1.29
N GLN A 298 7.61 -9.71 -2.33
CA GLN A 298 9.04 -9.54 -2.60
C GLN A 298 9.27 -9.05 -4.03
N ILE A 299 8.95 -9.88 -5.04
CA ILE A 299 9.16 -9.56 -6.45
C ILE A 299 7.79 -9.50 -7.14
N PRO A 300 7.42 -8.40 -7.83
CA PRO A 300 8.17 -7.14 -8.02
C PRO A 300 7.91 -6.08 -6.92
N CYS A 301 7.25 -6.44 -5.81
CA CYS A 301 6.76 -5.49 -4.81
C CYS A 301 7.85 -4.56 -4.24
N ILE A 302 9.02 -5.09 -3.88
CA ILE A 302 10.10 -4.32 -3.26
C ILE A 302 10.64 -3.23 -4.22
N GLU A 303 10.90 -3.57 -5.48
CA GLU A 303 11.40 -2.61 -6.46
C GLU A 303 10.32 -1.61 -6.91
N ARG A 304 9.05 -2.03 -6.95
CA ARG A 304 7.92 -1.14 -7.23
C ARG A 304 7.82 0.00 -6.21
N ASN A 305 8.13 -0.26 -4.94
CA ASN A 305 8.16 0.80 -3.91
C ASN A 305 9.27 1.83 -4.19
N ALA A 306 10.47 1.37 -4.54
CA ALA A 306 11.59 2.27 -4.85
C ALA A 306 11.34 3.12 -6.11
N VAL A 307 10.77 2.50 -7.15
CA VAL A 307 10.38 3.20 -8.39
C VAL A 307 9.22 4.16 -8.14
N GLY A 308 8.23 3.74 -7.35
CA GLY A 308 7.10 4.58 -6.94
C GLY A 308 7.55 5.83 -6.17
N ALA A 309 8.45 5.68 -5.21
CA ALA A 309 9.02 6.81 -4.46
C ALA A 309 9.78 7.78 -5.38
N THR A 310 10.58 7.25 -6.30
CA THR A 310 11.30 8.06 -7.31
C THR A 310 10.35 8.82 -8.22
N ARG A 311 9.26 8.17 -8.65
CA ARG A 311 8.24 8.80 -9.48
C ARG A 311 7.47 9.86 -8.72
N ALA A 312 7.15 9.64 -7.46
CA ALA A 312 6.48 10.63 -6.62
C ALA A 312 7.26 11.95 -6.53
N ILE A 313 8.58 11.88 -6.32
CA ILE A 313 9.46 13.06 -6.36
C ILE A 313 9.45 13.72 -7.74
N ALA A 314 9.55 12.94 -8.81
CA ALA A 314 9.54 13.48 -10.17
C ALA A 314 8.22 14.20 -10.52
N CYS A 315 7.07 13.64 -10.11
CA CYS A 315 5.75 14.25 -10.29
C CYS A 315 5.63 15.57 -9.51
N ALA A 316 6.14 15.61 -8.26
CA ALA A 316 6.18 16.83 -7.47
C ALA A 316 7.09 17.90 -8.10
N GLU A 317 8.32 17.53 -8.49
CA GLU A 317 9.24 18.47 -9.17
C GLU A 317 8.62 19.00 -10.48
N TYR A 318 7.93 18.14 -11.25
CA TYR A 318 7.24 18.56 -12.46
C TYR A 318 6.10 19.54 -12.18
N SER A 319 5.20 19.23 -11.23
CA SER A 319 4.03 20.08 -10.96
C SER A 319 4.42 21.46 -10.42
N LEU A 320 5.53 21.55 -9.69
CA LEU A 320 6.06 22.82 -9.18
C LEU A 320 6.62 23.73 -10.28
N LEU A 321 7.09 23.14 -11.38
CA LEU A 321 7.57 23.88 -12.55
C LEU A 321 6.44 24.25 -13.52
N SER A 322 5.22 23.74 -13.30
CA SER A 322 4.02 24.18 -14.00
C SER A 322 3.26 25.26 -13.20
N ASP A 323 2.19 25.78 -13.79
CA ASP A 323 1.24 26.67 -13.10
C ASP A 323 0.16 25.89 -12.30
N GLY A 324 0.27 24.56 -12.26
CA GLY A 324 -0.70 23.65 -11.64
C GLY A 324 -1.94 23.37 -12.48
N THR A 325 -2.04 23.90 -13.71
CA THR A 325 -3.14 23.59 -14.62
C THR A 325 -2.86 22.33 -15.43
N HIS A 326 -3.88 21.50 -15.61
CA HIS A 326 -3.86 20.29 -16.41
C HIS A 326 -5.29 19.86 -16.80
N GLU A 327 -5.41 18.99 -17.78
CA GLU A 327 -6.71 18.64 -18.40
C GLU A 327 -7.42 17.48 -17.71
N ILE A 328 -6.67 16.59 -17.06
CA ILE A 328 -7.21 15.34 -16.52
C ILE A 328 -7.25 15.43 -15.00
N PRO A 329 -8.41 15.71 -14.37
CA PRO A 329 -8.48 15.86 -12.92
C PRO A 329 -8.21 14.53 -12.19
N PHE A 330 -7.69 14.59 -10.97
CA PHE A 330 -7.39 13.43 -10.12
C PHE A 330 -8.57 12.45 -10.03
N ASP A 331 -9.80 12.96 -9.84
CA ASP A 331 -11.00 12.14 -9.73
C ASP A 331 -11.25 11.27 -10.98
N SER A 332 -10.92 11.79 -12.18
CA SER A 332 -11.00 11.01 -13.44
C SER A 332 -9.98 9.87 -13.48
N VAL A 333 -8.79 10.08 -12.91
CA VAL A 333 -7.76 9.04 -12.80
C VAL A 333 -8.18 7.95 -11.82
N VAL A 334 -8.80 8.33 -10.69
CA VAL A 334 -9.36 7.37 -9.72
C VAL A 334 -10.44 6.51 -10.37
N GLU A 335 -11.36 7.13 -11.12
CA GLU A 335 -12.42 6.40 -11.84
C GLU A 335 -11.85 5.49 -12.93
N THR A 336 -10.84 5.97 -13.67
CA THR A 336 -10.13 5.15 -14.66
C THR A 336 -9.44 3.95 -14.00
N MET A 337 -8.84 4.13 -12.82
CA MET A 337 -8.27 3.03 -12.03
C MET A 337 -9.34 2.00 -11.65
N ARG A 338 -10.52 2.44 -11.20
CA ARG A 338 -11.64 1.55 -10.86
C ARG A 338 -12.06 0.70 -12.07
N LEU A 339 -12.34 1.36 -13.19
CA LEU A 339 -12.76 0.71 -14.44
C LEU A 339 -11.71 -0.27 -14.98
N THR A 340 -10.44 0.16 -15.02
CA THR A 340 -9.34 -0.72 -15.44
C THR A 340 -9.17 -1.91 -14.50
N GLY A 341 -9.38 -1.73 -13.20
CA GLY A 341 -9.36 -2.80 -12.22
C GLY A 341 -10.49 -3.83 -12.44
N GLU A 342 -11.68 -3.37 -12.81
CA GLU A 342 -12.81 -4.23 -13.19
C GLU A 342 -12.50 -5.05 -14.45
N ASP A 343 -11.87 -4.42 -15.45
CA ASP A 343 -11.46 -5.06 -16.71
C ASP A 343 -10.24 -5.99 -16.55
N LEU A 344 -9.45 -5.84 -15.49
CA LEU A 344 -8.27 -6.67 -15.23
C LEU A 344 -8.68 -8.14 -15.09
N GLN A 345 -8.16 -9.01 -15.94
CA GLN A 345 -8.44 -10.45 -15.85
C GLN A 345 -7.93 -11.03 -14.52
N HIS A 346 -8.70 -11.97 -13.94
CA HIS A 346 -8.45 -12.48 -12.58
C HIS A 346 -7.01 -13.01 -12.36
N HIS A 347 -6.40 -13.67 -13.35
CA HIS A 347 -5.04 -14.20 -13.25
C HIS A 347 -3.94 -13.13 -13.23
N TYR A 348 -4.24 -11.89 -13.59
CA TYR A 348 -3.33 -10.75 -13.46
C TYR A 348 -3.57 -9.94 -12.18
N ARG A 349 -4.50 -10.39 -11.34
CA ARG A 349 -4.67 -9.92 -9.96
C ARG A 349 -3.93 -10.87 -9.02
N GLU A 350 -4.03 -10.60 -7.72
CA GLU A 350 -3.26 -11.19 -6.63
C GLU A 350 -3.53 -12.70 -6.45
N THR A 351 -3.03 -13.50 -7.39
CA THR A 351 -3.26 -14.96 -7.47
C THR A 351 -1.95 -15.74 -7.64
N SER A 352 -0.87 -15.10 -8.10
CA SER A 352 0.41 -15.75 -8.44
C SER A 352 0.29 -16.80 -9.57
N LEU A 353 -0.77 -16.73 -10.39
CA LEU A 353 -1.05 -17.68 -11.47
C LEU A 353 -0.74 -17.13 -12.87
N GLY A 354 -0.56 -15.82 -13.00
CA GLY A 354 -0.41 -15.13 -14.29
C GLY A 354 0.98 -14.55 -14.49
N GLY A 355 1.05 -13.49 -15.30
CA GLY A 355 2.18 -12.55 -15.37
C GLY A 355 3.59 -13.09 -15.12
N LEU A 356 4.29 -12.44 -14.21
CA LEU A 356 5.68 -12.74 -13.87
C LEU A 356 5.78 -14.01 -13.03
N ALA A 357 4.76 -14.32 -12.22
CA ALA A 357 4.75 -15.51 -11.38
C ALA A 357 4.77 -16.79 -12.23
N LYS A 358 3.95 -16.85 -13.28
CA LYS A 358 3.91 -17.96 -14.24
C LYS A 358 5.22 -18.08 -15.01
N ALA A 359 5.77 -16.97 -15.51
CA ALA A 359 7.04 -16.97 -16.22
C ALA A 359 8.19 -17.48 -15.35
N TYR A 360 8.22 -17.10 -14.07
CA TYR A 360 9.19 -17.60 -13.10
C TYR A 360 9.04 -19.10 -12.86
N THR A 361 7.81 -19.58 -12.63
CA THR A 361 7.54 -21.02 -12.41
C THR A 361 7.99 -21.85 -13.60
N GLN A 362 7.66 -21.43 -14.84
CA GLN A 362 8.08 -22.10 -16.06
C GLN A 362 9.61 -22.16 -16.20
N ARG A 363 10.31 -21.08 -15.81
CA ARG A 363 11.77 -21.05 -15.83
C ARG A 363 12.41 -21.99 -14.80
N MET A 364 11.80 -22.14 -13.62
CA MET A 364 12.34 -22.98 -12.54
C MET A 364 11.96 -24.46 -12.67
N GLN A 365 10.89 -24.78 -13.41
CA GLN A 365 10.41 -26.15 -13.62
C GLN A 365 10.19 -26.43 -15.12
N PRO A 366 11.26 -26.44 -15.95
CA PRO A 366 11.14 -26.58 -17.40
C PRO A 366 10.49 -27.90 -17.85
N ASN A 367 10.53 -28.94 -16.99
CA ASN A 367 10.03 -30.29 -17.31
C ASN A 367 8.64 -30.63 -16.72
N GLN A 368 7.93 -29.67 -16.10
CA GLN A 368 6.56 -29.90 -15.58
C GLN A 368 5.47 -29.25 -16.46
N CYS A 369 5.84 -28.62 -17.58
CA CYS A 369 4.93 -28.02 -18.54
C CYS A 369 5.08 -28.64 -19.94
N SER A 370 5.06 -29.98 -20.02
CA SER A 370 4.89 -30.74 -21.27
C SER A 370 3.60 -31.53 -21.23
#